data_AF-A0A3P8MET6-F1
#
_entry.id   AF-A0A3P8MET6-F1
#
_cell.length_a   1.000
_cell.length_b   1.000
_cell.length_c   1.000
_cell.angle_alpha   90.00
_cell.angle_beta   90.00
_cell.angle_gamma   90.00
#
_symmetry.space_group_name_H-M   'P 1'
#
loop_
_entity.id
_entity.type
_entity.pdbx_description
1 polymer ?
#
loop_
_entity_poly.entity_id
_entity_poly.type
_entity_poly.pdbx_seq_one_letter_code
_entity_poly.pdbx_strand_id
1 'polypeptide(L)'
;MDTFTGRELYEAFHADYDAITDRDARIFDAEGRLLAAGRLSGLRLDESSGTEKVEYSFLSLHDDVPWEPTHRIELAPQPVQ
;
A
#
# COMPACT_ATOMS: atom_id res chain seq x y z
N MET A 1 -13.02 4.29 -7.11
CA MET A 1 -12.03 3.43 -6.42
C MET A 1 -10.84 3.39 -7.35
N ASP A 2 -9.68 3.78 -6.86
CA ASP A 2 -8.50 3.93 -7.69
C ASP A 2 -7.67 2.64 -7.59
N THR A 3 -7.21 2.13 -8.74
CA THR A 3 -6.40 0.91 -8.78
C THR A 3 -4.99 1.26 -9.21
N PHE A 4 -4.02 0.77 -8.44
CA PHE A 4 -2.60 0.97 -8.67
C PHE A 4 -1.89 -0.38 -8.70
N THR A 5 -0.81 -0.46 -9.46
CA THR A 5 0.25 -1.44 -9.20
C THR A 5 1.06 -1.03 -7.97
N GLY A 6 1.79 -1.97 -7.36
CA GLY A 6 2.70 -1.66 -6.25
C GLY A 6 3.69 -0.55 -6.61
N ARG A 7 4.17 -0.55 -7.86
CA ARG A 7 5.05 0.50 -8.41
C ARG A 7 4.36 1.85 -8.53
N GLU A 8 3.18 1.91 -9.16
CA GLU A 8 2.44 3.17 -9.31
C GLU A 8 2.07 3.76 -7.94
N LEU A 9 1.70 2.91 -6.98
CA LEU A 9 1.42 3.35 -5.62
C LEU A 9 2.66 3.92 -4.93
N TYR A 10 3.82 3.28 -5.11
CA TYR A 10 5.10 3.76 -4.57
C TYR A 10 5.46 5.14 -5.15
N GLU A 11 5.32 5.32 -6.46
CA GLU A 11 5.57 6.59 -7.12
C GLU A 11 4.57 7.67 -6.68
N ALA A 12 3.28 7.32 -6.57
CA ALA A 12 2.25 8.23 -6.09
C ALA A 12 2.46 8.63 -4.63
N PHE A 13 2.87 7.71 -3.77
CA PHE A 13 3.20 7.97 -2.37
C PHE A 13 4.36 8.96 -2.22
N HIS A 14 5.38 8.87 -3.09
CA HIS A 14 6.50 9.83 -3.10
C HIS A 14 6.12 11.19 -3.68
N ALA A 15 5.12 11.23 -4.57
CA ALA A 15 4.62 12.48 -5.15
C ALA A 15 3.68 13.23 -4.19
N ASP A 16 2.77 12.51 -3.53
CA ASP A 16 1.76 13.06 -2.62
C ASP A 16 1.35 12.02 -1.56
N TYR A 17 2.02 12.07 -0.41
CA TYR A 17 1.80 11.16 0.71
C TYR A 17 0.37 11.24 1.27
N ASP A 18 -0.16 12.46 1.43
CA ASP A 18 -1.48 12.70 2.03
C ASP A 18 -2.61 12.20 1.11
N ALA A 19 -2.40 12.22 -0.20
CA ALA A 19 -3.37 11.71 -1.17
C ALA A 19 -3.55 10.18 -1.13
N ILE A 20 -2.54 9.46 -0.64
CA ILE A 20 -2.45 8.00 -0.67
C ILE A 20 -2.71 7.36 0.70
N THR A 21 -2.28 8.02 1.77
CA THR A 21 -2.41 7.51 3.14
C THR A 21 -3.78 7.80 3.75
N ASP A 22 -4.08 7.12 4.86
CA ASP A 22 -5.34 7.23 5.61
C ASP A 22 -6.60 6.80 4.81
N ARG A 23 -6.41 6.02 3.74
CA ARG A 23 -7.46 5.44 2.89
C ARG A 23 -7.59 3.94 3.11
N ASP A 24 -8.80 3.42 3.00
CA ASP A 24 -9.00 1.97 2.96
C ASP A 24 -8.35 1.41 1.69
N ALA A 25 -7.54 0.37 1.86
CA ALA A 25 -6.80 -0.29 0.80
C ALA A 25 -7.07 -1.80 0.81
N ARG A 26 -7.08 -2.40 -0.38
CA ARG A 26 -7.05 -3.85 -0.57
C ARG A 26 -5.89 -4.20 -1.47
N ILE A 27 -5.04 -5.13 -1.03
CA ILE A 27 -3.86 -5.58 -1.76
C ILE A 27 -4.10 -6.98 -2.26
N PHE A 28 -3.84 -7.19 -3.55
CA PHE A 28 -3.95 -8.46 -4.20
C PHE A 28 -2.61 -8.86 -4.83
N ASP A 29 -2.32 -10.16 -4.87
CA ASP A 29 -1.22 -10.70 -5.65
C ASP A 29 -1.49 -10.62 -7.16
N ALA A 30 -0.50 -11.02 -7.97
CA ALA A 30 -0.62 -11.05 -9.44
C ALA A 30 -1.67 -12.06 -9.95
N GLU A 31 -2.07 -13.04 -9.13
CA GLU A 31 -3.12 -14.02 -9.42
C GLU A 31 -4.52 -13.50 -9.02
N GLY A 32 -4.61 -12.33 -8.38
CA GLY A 32 -5.84 -11.72 -7.91
C GLY A 32 -6.31 -12.21 -6.53
N ARG A 33 -5.47 -12.92 -5.77
CA ARG A 33 -5.79 -13.30 -4.38
C ARG A 33 -5.58 -12.13 -3.44
N LEU A 34 -6.52 -11.94 -2.51
CA LEU A 34 -6.42 -10.90 -1.49
C LEU A 34 -5.31 -11.27 -0.49
N LEU A 35 -4.31 -10.39 -0.37
CA LEU A 35 -3.20 -10.51 0.59
C LEU A 35 -3.51 -9.79 1.90
N ALA A 36 -4.04 -8.56 1.81
CA ALA A 36 -4.43 -7.77 2.97
C ALA A 36 -5.51 -6.74 2.62
N ALA A 37 -6.28 -6.33 3.63
CA ALA A 37 -7.24 -5.24 3.53
C ALA A 37 -7.28 -4.45 4.84
N GLY A 38 -7.18 -3.13 4.75
CA GLY A 38 -7.17 -2.29 5.94
C GLY A 38 -6.91 -0.83 5.58
N ARG A 39 -6.81 0.02 6.58
CA ARG A 39 -6.51 1.44 6.35
C ARG A 39 -5.02 1.63 6.13
N LEU A 40 -4.61 1.98 4.90
CA LEU A 40 -3.21 2.16 4.54
C LEU A 40 -2.65 3.40 5.25
N SER A 41 -1.68 3.21 6.12
CA SER A 41 -0.93 4.29 6.79
C SER A 41 0.30 4.73 6.01
N GLY A 42 0.87 3.88 5.16
CA GLY A 42 2.03 4.23 4.35
C GLY A 42 2.83 3.03 3.85
N LEU A 43 3.95 3.33 3.20
CA LEU A 43 4.99 2.37 2.83
C LEU A 43 6.17 2.58 3.78
N ARG A 44 6.56 1.55 4.53
CA ARG A 44 7.70 1.62 5.44
C ARG A 44 8.93 1.03 4.77
N LEU A 45 10.06 1.74 4.86
CA LEU A 45 11.38 1.20 4.55
C LEU A 45 11.98 0.64 5.84
N ASP A 46 12.20 -0.67 5.91
CA ASP A 46 13.03 -1.28 6.94
C ASP A 46 14.47 -1.42 6.42
N GLU A 47 15.39 -0.64 6.99
CA GLU A 47 16.82 -0.67 6.71
C GLU A 47 17.61 -1.46 7.77
N SER A 48 16.94 -1.99 8.80
CA SER A 48 17.58 -2.59 9.98
C SER A 48 18.44 -3.80 9.65
N SER A 49 18.16 -4.47 8.53
CA SER A 49 18.89 -5.64 8.02
C SER A 49 19.93 -5.31 6.93
N GLY A 50 20.19 -4.02 6.64
CA GLY A 50 21.07 -3.61 5.52
C GLY A 50 20.51 -3.97 4.13
N THR A 51 19.24 -4.40 4.08
CA THR A 51 18.46 -4.66 2.88
C THR A 51 17.23 -3.80 2.97
N GLU A 52 17.02 -2.94 1.97
CA GLU A 52 15.80 -2.13 1.84
C GLU A 52 14.60 -3.06 1.70
N LYS A 53 13.81 -3.21 2.76
CA LYS A 53 12.50 -3.85 2.70
C LYS A 53 11.44 -2.79 2.69
N VAL A 54 10.61 -2.81 1.66
CA VAL A 54 9.42 -1.97 1.61
C VAL A 54 8.25 -2.82 2.06
N GLU A 55 7.45 -2.31 3.00
CA GLU A 55 6.27 -2.98 3.53
C GLU A 55 5.06 -2.04 3.49
N TYR A 56 3.87 -2.60 3.26
CA TYR A 56 2.62 -1.84 3.42
C TYR A 56 2.25 -1.80 4.90
N SER A 57 2.13 -0.60 5.45
CA SER A 57 1.71 -0.41 6.84
C SER A 57 0.23 -0.09 6.93
N PHE A 58 -0.49 -0.79 7.80
CA PHE A 58 -1.92 -0.63 8.01
C PHE A 58 -2.24 -0.19 9.44
N LEU A 59 -3.21 0.72 9.60
CA LEU A 59 -3.72 1.13 10.92
C LEU A 59 -4.66 0.10 11.55
N SER A 60 -5.09 -0.91 10.78
CA SER A 60 -6.06 -1.90 11.25
C SER A 60 -5.96 -3.24 10.51
N LEU A 61 -6.09 -4.31 11.30
CA LEU A 61 -6.41 -5.72 11.00
C LEU A 61 -5.34 -6.65 10.42
N HIS A 62 -4.23 -6.19 9.84
CA HIS A 62 -3.22 -7.08 9.27
C HIS A 62 -1.79 -6.70 9.68
N ASP A 63 -0.91 -7.71 9.79
CA ASP A 63 0.53 -7.53 9.87
C ASP A 63 1.06 -6.86 8.60
N ASP A 64 2.22 -6.21 8.70
CA ASP A 64 2.91 -5.60 7.56
C ASP A 64 3.09 -6.64 6.44
N VAL A 65 2.65 -6.29 5.22
CA VAL A 65 2.77 -7.17 4.04
C VAL A 65 3.98 -6.72 3.23
N PRO A 66 4.87 -7.65 2.80
CA PRO A 66 5.96 -7.32 1.90
C PRO A 66 5.45 -6.63 0.66
N TRP A 67 6.08 -5.52 0.29
CA TRP A 67 5.72 -4.82 -0.93
C TRP A 67 6.24 -5.57 -2.15
N GLU A 68 5.41 -5.63 -3.20
CA GLU A 68 5.83 -6.13 -4.51
C GLU A 68 5.35 -5.16 -5.61
N PRO A 69 6.18 -4.88 -6.63
CA PRO A 69 5.82 -3.97 -7.71
C PRO A 69 4.58 -4.41 -8.49
N THR A 70 4.31 -5.73 -8.51
CA THR A 70 3.26 -6.37 -9.28
C THR A 70 1.94 -6.52 -8.52
N HIS A 71 1.91 -6.18 -7.24
CA HIS A 71 0.66 -6.20 -6.48
C HIS A 71 -0.36 -5.26 -7.09
N ARG A 72 -1.64 -5.65 -7.04
CA ARG A 72 -2.76 -4.78 -7.36
C ARG A 72 -3.28 -4.19 -6.06
N ILE A 73 -3.31 -2.86 -5.97
CA ILE A 73 -3.80 -2.13 -4.80
C ILE A 73 -5.03 -1.34 -5.20
N GLU A 74 -6.13 -1.62 -4.52
CA GLU A 74 -7.38 -0.86 -4.68
C GLU A 74 -7.51 0.10 -3.50
N LEU A 75 -7.46 1.40 -3.77
CA LEU A 75 -7.69 2.45 -2.78
C LEU A 75 -9.14 2.95 -2.86
N ALA A 76 -9.82 2.97 -1.71
CA ALA A 76 -11.11 3.64 -1.55
C ALA A 76 -11.01 5.10 -2.01
N PRO A 77 -12.05 5.68 -2.65
CA PRO A 77 -12.02 7.06 -3.12
C PRO A 77 -11.53 8.02 -2.04
N GLN A 78 -10.82 9.08 -2.43
CA GLN A 78 -10.48 10.14 -1.47
C GLN A 78 -11.76 10.66 -0.81
N PRO A 79 -11.78 10.82 0.51
CA PRO A 79 -12.90 11.46 1.18
C PRO A 79 -13.03 12.86 0.61
N VAL A 80 -14.17 13.13 -0.03
CA VAL A 80 -14.50 14.47 -0.51
C VAL A 80 -14.78 15.29 0.75
N GLN A 81 -13.84 16.15 1.16
CA GLN A 81 -14.07 17.12 2.24
C GLN A 81 -15.06 18.20 1.79
#